data_AF-A0AAE1YJU9-F1
#
_entry.id   AF-A0AAE1YJU9-F1
#
_cell.length_a   1.000
_cell.length_b   1.000
_cell.length_c   1.000
_cell.angle_alpha   90.00
_cell.angle_beta   90.00
_cell.angle_gamma   90.00
#
_symmetry.space_group_name_H-M   'P 1'
#
loop_
_entity.id
_entity.type
_entity.pdbx_description
1 polymer ?
#
loop_
_entity_poly.entity_id
_entity_poly.type
_entity_poly.pdbx_seq_one_letter_code
_entity_poly.pdbx_strand_id
1 'polypeptide(L)'
;MNDTVDKLVIFLAKRDGIDKLVKTFQYVSKLVHWHAEKTHPDAATRAKQWEVASGLSRKAFRSGRFLTGFNALRRNPGQTTTFRILAVLSNAGEMVYFFFDHFLWLSRIGVLDAKLARRMSFISAFGESFGYIFFMVSDIILIQEGIKAERRIAKSGDESEDSKEKIKNIRADRVMRLMAVAANLADLIIALADIEPNPFCCHAVTLGISGLVSAWAGWYRNWPS
;
A
#
# COMPACT_ATOMS: atom_id res chain seq x y z
N MET A 1 9.02 27.20 6.72
CA MET A 1 8.26 25.96 6.45
C MET A 1 9.23 24.82 6.57
N ASN A 2 9.38 24.21 7.76
CA ASN A 2 10.31 23.08 7.92
C ASN A 2 10.21 22.34 9.27
N ASP A 3 9.25 22.67 10.14
CA ASP A 3 9.07 21.86 11.35
C ASP A 3 8.23 20.61 11.06
N THR A 4 8.19 19.70 12.03
CA THR A 4 7.46 18.43 11.91
C THR A 4 5.95 18.65 11.71
N VAL A 5 5.39 19.73 12.24
CA VAL A 5 3.96 20.06 12.12
C VAL A 5 3.65 20.47 10.68
N ASP A 6 4.46 21.33 10.07
CA ASP A 6 4.35 21.69 8.65
C ASP A 6 4.37 20.43 7.76
N LYS A 7 5.32 19.52 8.02
CA LYS A 7 5.44 18.26 7.27
C LYS A 7 4.21 17.37 7.45
N LEU A 8 3.67 17.30 8.65
CA LEU A 8 2.44 16.55 8.93
C LEU A 8 1.25 17.16 8.19
N VAL A 9 1.11 18.48 8.17
CA VAL A 9 0.04 19.18 7.43
C VAL A 9 0.15 18.88 5.93
N ILE A 10 1.34 18.96 5.34
CA ILE A 10 1.57 18.64 3.92
C ILE A 10 1.25 17.17 3.63
N PHE A 11 1.64 16.26 4.52
CA PHE A 11 1.34 14.84 4.39
C PHE A 11 -0.18 14.61 4.39
N LEU A 12 -0.90 15.16 5.38
CA LEU A 12 -2.34 15.01 5.53
C LEU A 12 -3.15 15.78 4.48
N ALA A 13 -2.59 16.80 3.84
CA ALA A 13 -3.25 17.47 2.71
C ALA A 13 -3.36 16.57 1.47
N LYS A 14 -2.56 15.51 1.39
CA LYS A 14 -2.58 14.56 0.27
C LYS A 14 -3.52 13.40 0.56
N ARG A 15 -4.25 12.96 -0.47
CA ARG A 15 -5.11 11.76 -0.44
C ARG A 15 -4.39 10.55 0.17
N ASP A 16 -3.16 10.29 -0.28
CA ASP A 16 -2.38 9.15 0.21
C ASP A 16 -2.01 9.28 1.69
N GLY A 17 -1.71 10.49 2.18
CA GLY A 17 -1.39 10.68 3.59
C GLY A 17 -2.58 10.41 4.50
N ILE A 18 -3.77 10.91 4.15
CA ILE A 18 -5.01 10.58 4.88
C ILE A 18 -5.30 9.08 4.81
N ASP A 19 -5.19 8.43 3.64
CA ASP A 19 -5.41 6.98 3.55
C ASP A 19 -4.47 6.20 4.49
N LYS A 20 -3.19 6.57 4.56
CA LYS A 20 -2.23 5.91 5.48
C LYS A 20 -2.54 6.18 6.94
N LEU A 21 -2.96 7.39 7.32
CA LEU A 21 -3.41 7.69 8.68
C LEU A 21 -4.63 6.83 9.06
N VAL A 22 -5.68 6.84 8.22
CA VAL A 22 -6.90 6.08 8.51
C VAL A 22 -6.65 4.58 8.44
N LYS A 23 -5.68 4.11 7.64
CA LYS A 23 -5.21 2.72 7.66
C LYS A 23 -4.60 2.35 9.01
N THR A 24 -3.77 3.22 9.59
CA THR A 24 -3.24 3.03 10.94
C THR A 24 -4.40 2.87 11.94
N PHE A 25 -5.40 3.74 11.91
CA PHE A 25 -6.57 3.65 12.79
C PHE A 25 -7.32 2.32 12.64
N GLN A 26 -7.57 1.90 11.41
CA GLN A 26 -8.24 0.63 11.12
C GLN A 26 -7.51 -0.58 11.73
N TYR A 27 -6.19 -0.64 11.60
CA TYR A 27 -5.46 -1.84 12.01
C TYR A 27 -5.00 -1.82 13.46
N VAL A 28 -4.76 -0.63 14.05
CA VAL A 28 -4.63 -0.50 15.51
C VAL A 28 -5.92 -0.96 16.19
N SER A 29 -7.07 -0.47 15.74
CA SER A 29 -8.37 -0.84 16.32
C SER A 29 -8.70 -2.33 16.16
N LYS A 30 -8.30 -2.97 15.04
CA LYS A 30 -8.37 -4.43 14.89
C LYS A 30 -7.58 -5.18 15.96
N LEU A 31 -6.35 -4.74 16.27
CA LEU A 31 -5.53 -5.38 17.30
C LEU A 31 -6.06 -5.12 18.72
N VAL A 32 -6.55 -3.90 18.97
CA VAL A 32 -7.21 -3.55 20.24
C VAL A 32 -8.46 -4.41 20.45
N HIS A 33 -9.30 -4.58 19.41
CA HIS A 33 -10.46 -5.47 19.46
C HIS A 33 -10.03 -6.90 19.84
N TRP A 34 -9.06 -7.47 19.13
CA TRP A 34 -8.56 -8.82 19.40
C TRP A 34 -8.04 -9.00 20.83
N HIS A 35 -7.33 -8.01 21.35
CA HIS A 35 -6.80 -8.07 22.71
C HIS A 35 -7.90 -7.92 23.78
N ALA A 36 -8.86 -7.02 23.56
CA ALA A 36 -9.89 -6.69 24.53
C ALA A 36 -11.11 -7.63 24.51
N GLU A 37 -11.28 -8.44 23.46
CA GLU A 37 -12.48 -9.27 23.25
C GLU A 37 -12.83 -10.17 24.44
N LYS A 38 -11.82 -10.70 25.13
CA LYS A 38 -12.02 -11.62 26.26
C LYS A 38 -12.13 -10.94 27.62
N THR A 39 -11.61 -9.73 27.77
CA THR A 39 -11.43 -9.07 29.08
C THR A 39 -12.31 -7.83 29.22
N HIS A 40 -12.59 -7.12 28.14
CA HIS A 40 -13.35 -5.87 28.12
C HIS A 40 -14.28 -5.79 26.89
N PRO A 41 -15.42 -6.48 26.90
CA PRO A 41 -16.33 -6.59 25.74
C PRO A 41 -16.82 -5.24 25.20
N ASP A 42 -17.08 -4.27 26.08
CA ASP A 42 -17.51 -2.92 25.66
C ASP A 42 -16.39 -2.17 24.91
N ALA A 43 -15.15 -2.29 25.40
CA ALA A 43 -14.00 -1.70 24.74
C ALA A 43 -13.71 -2.38 23.39
N ALA A 44 -13.84 -3.71 23.34
CA ALA A 44 -13.74 -4.47 22.10
C ALA A 44 -14.78 -4.00 21.08
N THR A 45 -16.04 -3.85 21.49
CA THR A 45 -17.11 -3.36 20.61
C THR A 45 -16.81 -1.99 20.03
N ARG A 46 -16.36 -1.03 20.87
CA ARG A 46 -15.93 0.30 20.39
C ARG A 46 -14.76 0.23 19.42
N ALA A 47 -13.77 -0.63 19.71
CA ALA A 47 -12.64 -0.85 18.81
C ALA A 47 -13.09 -1.45 17.47
N LYS A 48 -14.06 -2.37 17.47
CA LYS A 48 -14.63 -2.93 16.24
C LYS A 48 -15.34 -1.88 15.39
N GLN A 49 -16.12 -1.01 16.02
CA GLN A 49 -16.78 0.11 15.34
C GLN A 49 -15.75 1.05 14.71
N TRP A 50 -14.68 1.36 15.43
CA TRP A 50 -13.58 2.18 14.92
C TRP A 50 -12.87 1.52 13.72
N GLU A 51 -12.62 0.21 13.77
CA GLU A 51 -12.07 -0.57 12.65
C GLU A 51 -12.96 -0.44 11.41
N VAL A 52 -14.25 -0.73 11.55
CA VAL A 52 -15.20 -0.75 10.43
C VAL A 52 -15.36 0.65 9.83
N ALA A 53 -15.55 1.68 10.66
CA ALA A 53 -15.67 3.06 10.21
C ALA A 53 -14.42 3.52 9.45
N SER A 54 -13.23 3.23 9.99
CA SER A 54 -11.95 3.56 9.33
C SER A 54 -11.82 2.84 7.99
N GLY A 55 -12.17 1.55 7.92
CA GLY A 55 -12.14 0.77 6.69
C GLY A 55 -13.07 1.31 5.59
N LEU A 56 -14.28 1.74 5.95
CA LEU A 56 -15.23 2.35 5.01
C LEU A 56 -14.73 3.71 4.51
N SER A 57 -14.26 4.58 5.42
CA SER A 57 -13.72 5.90 5.07
C SER A 57 -12.55 5.81 4.09
N ARG A 58 -11.66 4.84 4.25
CA ARG A 58 -10.55 4.61 3.31
C ARG A 58 -11.01 4.24 1.90
N LYS A 59 -12.07 3.45 1.76
CA LYS A 59 -12.62 3.15 0.43
C LYS A 59 -13.18 4.40 -0.21
N ALA A 60 -13.90 5.24 0.56
CA ALA A 60 -14.37 6.53 0.09
C ALA A 60 -13.24 7.46 -0.36
N PHE A 61 -12.20 7.65 0.46
CA PHE A 61 -11.07 8.54 0.14
C PHE A 61 -10.23 8.08 -1.07
N ARG A 62 -10.24 6.78 -1.38
CA ARG A 62 -9.55 6.25 -2.57
C ARG A 62 -10.39 6.37 -3.84
N SER A 63 -11.49 7.14 -3.79
CA SER A 63 -12.30 7.38 -4.96
C SER A 63 -11.49 8.00 -6.10
N GLY A 64 -11.73 7.52 -7.33
CA GLY A 64 -10.99 7.96 -8.52
C GLY A 64 -9.53 7.48 -8.61
N ARG A 65 -9.02 6.69 -7.65
CA ARG A 65 -7.62 6.24 -7.66
C ARG A 65 -7.25 5.33 -8.84
N PHE A 66 -8.21 4.64 -9.44
CA PHE A 66 -7.98 3.87 -10.67
C PHE A 66 -7.42 4.75 -11.82
N LEU A 67 -7.71 6.06 -11.83
CA LEU A 67 -7.16 6.99 -12.82
C LEU A 67 -5.64 7.18 -12.69
N THR A 68 -5.06 6.95 -11.51
CA THR A 68 -3.62 7.00 -11.31
C THR A 68 -2.92 5.93 -12.15
N GLY A 69 -3.39 4.68 -12.07
CA GLY A 69 -2.86 3.58 -12.88
C GLY A 69 -3.06 3.82 -14.38
N PHE A 70 -4.24 4.28 -14.78
CA PHE A 70 -4.52 4.63 -16.18
C PHE A 70 -3.57 5.73 -16.71
N ASN A 71 -3.37 6.79 -15.94
CA ASN A 71 -2.49 7.89 -16.33
C ASN A 71 -1.02 7.46 -16.39
N ALA A 72 -0.57 6.57 -15.51
CA ALA A 72 0.77 6.00 -15.54
C ALA A 72 1.02 5.25 -16.86
N LEU A 73 0.07 4.42 -17.28
CA LEU A 73 0.14 3.70 -18.56
C LEU A 73 0.15 4.63 -19.77
N ARG A 74 -0.65 5.70 -19.74
CA ARG A 74 -0.72 6.67 -20.84
C ARG A 74 0.57 7.47 -21.01
N ARG A 75 1.22 7.86 -19.91
CA ARG A 75 2.32 8.84 -19.95
C ARG A 75 3.71 8.24 -19.95
N ASN A 76 3.93 7.16 -19.20
CA ASN A 76 5.27 6.62 -19.05
C ASN A 76 5.23 5.14 -18.64
N PRO A 77 4.99 4.22 -19.59
CA PRO A 77 4.94 2.80 -19.26
C PRO A 77 6.30 2.25 -18.82
N GLY A 78 7.42 2.91 -19.09
CA GLY A 78 8.74 2.45 -18.65
C GLY A 78 9.83 2.62 -19.71
N GLN A 79 11.08 2.67 -19.26
CA GLN A 79 12.23 2.93 -20.12
C GLN A 79 12.59 1.71 -21.00
N THR A 80 12.55 0.50 -20.43
CA THR A 80 12.84 -0.75 -21.14
C THR A 80 11.56 -1.53 -21.45
N THR A 81 11.59 -2.44 -22.43
CA THR A 81 10.45 -3.32 -22.74
C THR A 81 9.98 -4.11 -21.53
N THR A 82 10.91 -4.61 -20.72
CA THR A 82 10.59 -5.32 -19.47
C THR A 82 9.81 -4.43 -18.50
N PHE A 83 10.29 -3.21 -18.24
CA PHE A 83 9.57 -2.29 -17.35
C PHE A 83 8.23 -1.84 -17.92
N ARG A 84 8.09 -1.73 -19.26
CA ARG A 84 6.80 -1.48 -19.92
C ARG A 84 5.79 -2.58 -19.66
N ILE A 85 6.19 -3.83 -19.83
CA ILE A 85 5.32 -4.98 -19.56
C ILE A 85 4.95 -5.01 -18.08
N LEU A 86 5.93 -4.88 -17.18
CA LEU A 86 5.68 -4.89 -15.73
C LEU A 86 4.74 -3.76 -15.31
N ALA A 87 4.92 -2.55 -15.85
CA ALA A 87 4.03 -1.43 -15.56
C ALA A 87 2.62 -1.65 -16.10
N VAL A 88 2.46 -2.20 -17.31
CA VAL A 88 1.15 -2.57 -17.87
C VAL A 88 0.43 -3.53 -16.94
N LEU A 89 1.10 -4.61 -16.52
CA LEU A 89 0.50 -5.62 -15.66
C LEU A 89 0.19 -5.07 -14.26
N SER A 90 1.13 -4.33 -13.65
CA SER A 90 0.93 -3.80 -12.29
C SER A 90 -0.18 -2.76 -12.22
N ASN A 91 -0.19 -1.79 -13.14
CA ASN A 91 -1.19 -0.72 -13.15
C ASN A 91 -2.56 -1.22 -13.63
N ALA A 92 -2.63 -2.23 -14.51
CA ALA A 92 -3.90 -2.87 -14.86
C ALA A 92 -4.54 -3.54 -13.63
N GLY A 93 -3.75 -4.25 -12.82
CA GLY A 93 -4.20 -4.79 -11.54
C GLY A 93 -4.71 -3.71 -10.59
N GLU A 94 -3.93 -2.63 -10.41
CA GLU A 94 -4.32 -1.48 -9.58
C GLU A 94 -5.62 -0.79 -10.06
N MET A 95 -5.81 -0.68 -11.38
CA MET A 95 -7.03 -0.15 -11.97
C MET A 95 -8.24 -1.03 -11.65
N VAL A 96 -8.15 -2.34 -11.87
CA VAL A 96 -9.21 -3.30 -11.54
C VAL A 96 -9.53 -3.22 -10.05
N TYR A 97 -8.50 -3.26 -9.20
CA TYR A 97 -8.65 -3.12 -7.76
C TYR A 97 -9.48 -1.89 -7.40
N PHE A 98 -8.97 -0.70 -7.71
CA PHE A 98 -9.63 0.52 -7.26
C PHE A 98 -11.00 0.69 -7.87
N PHE A 99 -11.21 0.28 -9.13
CA PHE A 99 -12.52 0.40 -9.76
C PHE A 99 -13.57 -0.45 -9.05
N PHE A 100 -13.29 -1.75 -8.80
CA PHE A 100 -14.23 -2.64 -8.12
C PHE A 100 -14.36 -2.37 -6.63
N ASP A 101 -13.33 -1.78 -6.00
CA ASP A 101 -13.39 -1.36 -4.60
C ASP A 101 -14.48 -0.29 -4.35
N HIS A 102 -14.81 0.53 -5.35
CA HIS A 102 -15.92 1.49 -5.24
C HIS A 102 -17.27 0.79 -5.17
N PHE A 103 -17.50 -0.22 -6.01
CA PHE A 103 -18.75 -0.98 -5.99
C PHE A 103 -18.88 -1.78 -4.70
N LEU A 104 -17.78 -2.32 -4.18
CA LEU A 104 -17.75 -2.94 -2.86
C LEU A 104 -18.16 -1.94 -1.77
N TRP A 105 -17.59 -0.73 -1.79
CA TRP A 105 -17.93 0.32 -0.84
C TRP A 105 -19.41 0.71 -0.91
N LEU A 106 -19.92 1.00 -2.11
CA LEU A 106 -21.33 1.33 -2.33
C LEU A 106 -22.29 0.21 -1.87
N SER A 107 -21.90 -1.05 -2.07
CA SER A 107 -22.67 -2.20 -1.57
C SER A 107 -22.66 -2.28 -0.04
N ARG A 108 -21.53 -1.99 0.60
CA ARG A 108 -21.40 -2.04 2.07
C ARG A 108 -22.14 -0.92 2.79
N ILE A 109 -22.32 0.24 2.14
CA ILE A 109 -23.08 1.37 2.72
C ILE A 109 -24.58 1.35 2.33
N GLY A 110 -25.02 0.35 1.58
CA GLY A 110 -26.44 0.16 1.23
C GLY A 110 -26.93 0.93 0.01
N VAL A 111 -26.05 1.54 -0.79
CA VAL A 111 -26.41 2.20 -2.06
C VAL A 111 -26.65 1.16 -3.18
N LEU A 112 -25.88 0.06 -3.17
CA LEU A 112 -26.04 -1.07 -4.08
C LEU A 112 -26.47 -2.34 -3.33
N ASP A 113 -26.94 -3.35 -4.07
CA ASP A 113 -27.32 -4.65 -3.49
C ASP A 113 -26.15 -5.26 -2.71
N ALA A 114 -26.39 -5.60 -1.44
CA ALA A 114 -25.43 -6.25 -0.55
C ALA A 114 -24.86 -7.57 -1.13
N LYS A 115 -25.61 -8.26 -2.00
CA LYS A 115 -25.15 -9.48 -2.70
C LYS A 115 -23.95 -9.23 -3.61
N LEU A 116 -23.79 -8.00 -4.12
CA LEU A 116 -22.65 -7.63 -4.93
C LEU A 116 -21.37 -7.52 -4.10
N ALA A 117 -21.47 -7.21 -2.81
CA ALA A 117 -20.29 -6.98 -1.96
C ALA A 117 -19.29 -8.14 -2.03
N ARG A 118 -19.74 -9.40 -1.92
CA ARG A 118 -18.82 -10.55 -1.97
C ARG A 118 -18.11 -10.67 -3.32
N ARG A 119 -18.85 -10.53 -4.43
CA ARG A 119 -18.28 -10.61 -5.79
C ARG A 119 -17.31 -9.47 -6.06
N MET A 120 -17.70 -8.24 -5.71
CA MET A 120 -16.85 -7.07 -5.89
C MET A 120 -15.60 -7.14 -5.01
N SER A 121 -15.69 -7.66 -3.78
CA SER A 121 -14.53 -7.89 -2.91
C SER A 121 -13.54 -8.85 -3.53
N PHE A 122 -14.01 -9.97 -4.08
CA PHE A 122 -13.14 -10.95 -4.73
C PHE A 122 -12.42 -10.36 -5.96
N ILE A 123 -13.16 -9.70 -6.87
CA ILE A 123 -12.59 -9.11 -8.08
C ILE A 123 -11.57 -8.02 -7.73
N SER A 124 -11.93 -7.16 -6.77
CA SER A 124 -11.08 -6.09 -6.23
C SER A 124 -9.78 -6.66 -5.66
N ALA A 125 -9.87 -7.64 -4.75
CA ALA A 125 -8.73 -8.29 -4.12
C ALA A 125 -7.86 -9.03 -5.15
N PHE A 126 -8.46 -9.72 -6.13
CA PHE A 126 -7.70 -10.41 -7.18
C PHE A 126 -6.89 -9.43 -8.04
N GLY A 127 -7.50 -8.31 -8.46
CA GLY A 127 -6.80 -7.25 -9.19
C GLY A 127 -5.66 -6.65 -8.37
N GLU A 128 -5.88 -6.42 -7.07
CA GLU A 128 -4.90 -5.90 -6.13
C GLU A 128 -3.70 -6.87 -5.98
N SER A 129 -3.97 -8.15 -5.72
CA SER A 129 -2.95 -9.20 -5.61
C SER A 129 -2.12 -9.31 -6.89
N PHE A 130 -2.77 -9.33 -8.04
CA PHE A 130 -2.10 -9.36 -9.34
C PHE A 130 -1.17 -8.17 -9.51
N GLY A 131 -1.66 -6.95 -9.23
CA GLY A 131 -0.87 -5.73 -9.32
C GLY A 131 0.37 -5.74 -8.41
N TYR A 132 0.21 -6.17 -7.16
CA TYR A 132 1.29 -6.24 -6.18
C TYR A 132 2.43 -7.16 -6.57
N ILE A 133 2.14 -8.31 -7.17
CA ILE A 133 3.19 -9.23 -7.64
C ILE A 133 4.11 -8.51 -8.63
N PHE A 134 3.57 -7.78 -9.61
CA PHE A 134 4.37 -7.09 -10.61
C PHE A 134 5.05 -5.82 -10.09
N PHE A 135 4.43 -5.10 -9.15
CA PHE A 135 5.11 -4.00 -8.45
C PHE A 135 6.32 -4.51 -7.67
N MET A 136 6.18 -5.60 -6.91
CA MET A 136 7.29 -6.20 -6.16
C MET A 136 8.41 -6.68 -7.07
N VAL A 137 8.08 -7.36 -8.17
CA VAL A 137 9.10 -7.79 -9.16
C VAL A 137 9.85 -6.57 -9.71
N SER A 138 9.15 -5.49 -10.06
CA SER A 138 9.76 -4.25 -10.55
C SER A 138 10.71 -3.64 -9.52
N ASP A 139 10.27 -3.53 -8.26
CA ASP A 139 11.09 -2.96 -7.19
C ASP A 139 12.31 -3.83 -6.85
N ILE A 140 12.18 -5.15 -6.89
CA ILE A 140 13.31 -6.08 -6.69
C ILE A 140 14.36 -5.91 -7.80
N ILE A 141 13.94 -5.81 -9.07
CA ILE A 141 14.87 -5.57 -10.18
C ILE A 141 15.61 -4.25 -9.97
N LEU A 142 14.90 -3.17 -9.63
CA LEU A 142 15.50 -1.85 -9.41
C LEU A 142 16.42 -1.81 -8.19
N ILE A 143 16.11 -2.56 -7.12
CA ILE A 143 17.02 -2.75 -5.98
C ILE A 143 18.32 -3.44 -6.44
N GLN A 144 18.23 -4.49 -7.26
CA GLN A 144 19.40 -5.21 -7.77
C GLN A 144 20.25 -4.32 -8.68
N GLU A 145 19.63 -3.53 -9.54
CA GLU A 145 20.31 -2.53 -10.38
C GLU A 145 21.01 -1.47 -9.53
N GLY A 146 20.34 -0.94 -8.50
CA GLY A 146 20.93 0.00 -7.56
C GLY A 146 22.14 -0.58 -6.80
N ILE A 147 22.08 -1.84 -6.38
CA ILE A 147 23.23 -2.53 -5.74
C ILE A 147 24.39 -2.68 -6.73
N LYS A 148 24.12 -3.06 -7.99
CA LYS A 148 25.15 -3.16 -9.04
C LYS A 148 25.78 -1.80 -9.33
N ALA A 149 24.98 -0.73 -9.38
CA ALA A 149 25.46 0.63 -9.59
C ALA A 149 26.36 1.11 -8.43
N GLU A 150 25.94 0.92 -7.18
CA GLU A 150 26.76 1.26 -6.00
C GLU A 150 28.10 0.50 -6.02
N ARG A 151 28.09 -0.80 -6.33
CA ARG A 151 29.32 -1.61 -6.44
C ARG A 151 30.25 -1.14 -7.55
N ARG A 152 29.73 -0.61 -8.66
CA ARG A 152 30.54 -0.09 -9.76
C ARG A 152 31.27 1.20 -9.34
N ILE A 153 30.56 2.11 -8.67
CA ILE A 153 31.14 3.35 -8.15
C ILE A 153 32.19 3.05 -7.07
N ALA A 154 31.89 2.11 -6.16
CA ALA A 154 32.85 1.69 -5.15
C ALA A 154 34.12 1.07 -5.76
N LYS A 155 33.99 0.30 -6.86
CA LYS A 155 35.13 -0.30 -7.55
C LYS A 155 35.95 0.69 -8.38
N SER A 156 35.35 1.77 -8.87
CA SER A 156 36.11 2.79 -9.61
C SER A 156 37.03 3.61 -8.71
N GLY A 157 36.88 3.51 -7.38
CA GLY A 157 37.68 4.29 -6.41
C GLY A 157 37.42 5.80 -6.52
N ASP A 158 36.30 6.19 -7.12
CA ASP A 158 35.97 7.59 -7.32
C ASP A 158 35.39 8.18 -6.02
N GLU A 159 36.19 9.01 -5.35
CA GLU A 159 35.82 9.67 -4.10
C GLU A 159 35.26 11.08 -4.29
N SER A 160 34.93 11.47 -5.53
CA SER A 160 34.31 12.75 -5.83
C SER A 160 33.01 12.96 -5.04
N GLU A 161 32.68 14.22 -4.75
CA GLU A 161 31.43 14.57 -4.07
C GLU A 161 30.21 14.08 -4.86
N ASP A 162 30.27 14.12 -6.20
CA ASP A 162 29.23 13.60 -7.09
C ASP A 162 29.03 12.08 -6.91
N SER A 163 30.11 11.29 -6.84
CA SER A 163 30.02 9.85 -6.56
C SER A 163 29.46 9.54 -5.17
N LYS A 164 29.82 10.33 -4.15
CA LYS A 164 29.25 10.21 -2.80
C LYS A 164 27.76 10.54 -2.78
N GLU A 165 27.34 11.59 -3.48
CA GLU A 165 25.93 11.98 -3.61
C GLU A 165 25.11 10.91 -4.36
N LYS A 166 25.64 10.38 -5.46
CA LYS A 166 25.02 9.26 -6.20
C LYS A 166 24.83 8.04 -5.31
N ILE A 167 25.82 7.65 -4.52
CA ILE A 167 25.70 6.53 -3.58
C ILE A 167 24.60 6.82 -2.54
N LYS A 168 24.56 8.03 -1.98
CA LYS A 168 23.51 8.44 -1.03
C LYS A 168 22.12 8.32 -1.65
N ASN A 169 21.94 8.81 -2.88
CA ASN A 169 20.68 8.74 -3.60
C ASN A 169 20.27 7.30 -3.92
N ILE A 170 21.21 6.45 -4.34
CA ILE A 170 20.97 5.01 -4.56
C ILE A 170 20.53 4.31 -3.27
N ARG A 171 21.16 4.64 -2.12
CA ARG A 171 20.80 4.08 -0.82
C ARG A 171 19.40 4.53 -0.39
N ALA A 172 19.08 5.81 -0.56
CA ALA A 172 17.75 6.34 -0.27
C ALA A 172 16.68 5.67 -1.13
N ASP A 173 16.88 5.59 -2.46
CA ASP A 173 15.96 4.91 -3.38
C ASP A 173 15.76 3.44 -3.00
N ARG A 174 16.84 2.73 -2.62
CA ARG A 174 16.75 1.35 -2.14
C ARG A 174 15.86 1.20 -0.91
N VAL A 175 15.99 2.08 0.08
CA VAL A 175 15.13 2.05 1.27
C VAL A 175 13.67 2.27 0.86
N MET A 176 13.40 3.25 -0.02
CA MET A 176 12.05 3.52 -0.51
C MET A 176 11.43 2.31 -1.21
N ARG A 177 12.22 1.57 -2.01
CA ARG A 177 11.79 0.33 -2.69
C ARG A 177 11.57 -0.83 -1.74
N LEU A 178 12.45 -1.01 -0.76
CA LEU A 178 12.26 -2.03 0.28
C LEU A 178 10.96 -1.79 1.06
N MET A 179 10.66 -0.53 1.39
CA MET A 179 9.38 -0.16 1.99
C MET A 179 8.19 -0.45 1.05
N ALA A 180 8.35 -0.28 -0.27
CA ALA A 180 7.34 -0.67 -1.26
C ALA A 180 7.06 -2.17 -1.20
N VAL A 181 8.12 -2.98 -1.24
CA VAL A 181 8.02 -4.44 -1.24
C VAL A 181 7.38 -4.92 0.05
N ALA A 182 7.79 -4.37 1.20
CA ALA A 182 7.19 -4.69 2.49
C ALA A 182 5.70 -4.33 2.53
N ALA A 183 5.32 -3.16 2.01
CA ALA A 183 3.92 -2.74 1.95
C ALA A 183 3.08 -3.65 1.03
N ASN A 184 3.57 -3.93 -0.17
CA ASN A 184 2.88 -4.77 -1.16
C ASN A 184 2.75 -6.22 -0.68
N LEU A 185 3.78 -6.76 -0.02
CA LEU A 185 3.72 -8.11 0.55
C LEU A 185 2.69 -8.18 1.68
N ALA A 186 2.66 -7.18 2.56
CA ALA A 186 1.69 -7.12 3.65
C ALA A 186 0.26 -6.94 3.12
N ASP A 187 0.06 -6.11 2.11
CA ASP A 187 -1.25 -5.95 1.47
C ASP A 187 -1.66 -7.18 0.66
N LEU A 188 -0.71 -7.93 0.09
CA LEU A 188 -0.99 -9.21 -0.55
C LEU A 188 -1.56 -10.22 0.45
N ILE A 189 -1.05 -10.29 1.68
CA ILE A 189 -1.61 -11.15 2.74
C ILE A 189 -3.07 -10.78 3.04
N ILE A 190 -3.38 -9.48 3.06
CA ILE A 190 -4.74 -8.98 3.28
C ILE A 190 -5.66 -9.36 2.11
N ALA A 191 -5.21 -9.15 0.87
CA ALA A 191 -5.97 -9.50 -0.33
C ALA A 191 -6.23 -11.01 -0.42
N LEU A 192 -5.26 -11.84 -0.04
CA LEU A 192 -5.43 -13.30 0.02
C LEU A 192 -6.53 -13.73 1.00
N ALA A 193 -6.76 -12.98 2.09
CA ALA A 193 -7.86 -13.28 3.01
C ALA A 193 -9.25 -13.13 2.35
N ASP A 194 -9.38 -12.32 1.30
CA ASP A 194 -10.61 -12.13 0.53
C ASP A 194 -10.71 -13.08 -0.68
N ILE A 195 -9.58 -13.55 -1.21
CA ILE A 195 -9.51 -14.49 -2.36
C ILE A 195 -9.67 -15.94 -1.90
N GLU A 196 -8.84 -16.36 -0.95
CA GLU A 196 -8.78 -17.72 -0.42
C GLU A 196 -8.68 -17.68 1.12
N PRO A 197 -9.83 -17.52 1.80
CA PRO A 197 -9.88 -17.42 3.25
C PRO A 197 -9.26 -18.64 3.92
N ASN A 198 -8.26 -18.42 4.78
CA ASN A 198 -7.57 -19.48 5.51
C ASN A 198 -7.24 -19.04 6.95
N PRO A 199 -6.97 -19.98 7.87
CA PRO A 199 -6.76 -19.66 9.29
C PRO A 199 -5.64 -18.65 9.54
N PHE A 200 -4.61 -18.62 8.69
CA PHE A 200 -3.48 -17.72 8.83
C PHE A 200 -3.82 -16.30 8.34
N CYS A 201 -4.26 -16.16 7.09
CA CYS A 201 -4.60 -14.87 6.48
C CYS A 201 -5.82 -14.21 7.12
N CYS A 202 -6.77 -14.98 7.65
CA CYS A 202 -7.95 -14.44 8.32
C CYS A 202 -7.73 -14.15 9.80
N HIS A 203 -6.60 -14.54 10.39
CA HIS A 203 -6.32 -14.28 11.80
C HIS A 203 -6.18 -12.78 12.07
N ALA A 204 -6.85 -12.29 13.12
CA ALA A 204 -6.92 -10.87 13.42
C ALA A 204 -5.54 -10.21 13.62
N VAL A 205 -4.60 -10.93 14.24
CA VAL A 205 -3.22 -10.46 14.44
C VAL A 205 -2.47 -10.38 13.10
N THR A 206 -2.62 -11.38 12.22
CA THR A 206 -1.96 -11.39 10.91
C THR A 206 -2.44 -10.21 10.07
N LEU A 207 -3.76 -9.98 10.00
CA LEU A 207 -4.34 -8.83 9.31
C LEU A 207 -3.93 -7.50 9.96
N GLY A 208 -3.95 -7.44 11.29
CA GLY A 208 -3.54 -6.29 12.09
C GLY A 208 -2.11 -5.86 11.78
N ILE A 209 -1.16 -6.77 11.94
CA ILE A 209 0.26 -6.50 11.68
C ILE A 209 0.50 -6.17 10.21
N SER A 210 -0.07 -6.95 9.28
CA SER A 210 0.11 -6.69 7.84
C SER A 210 -0.41 -5.30 7.45
N GLY A 211 -1.57 -4.93 7.97
CA GLY A 211 -2.15 -3.62 7.72
C GLY A 211 -1.32 -2.47 8.29
N LEU A 212 -0.71 -2.64 9.46
CA LEU A 212 0.21 -1.65 10.05
C LEU A 212 1.53 -1.55 9.29
N VAL A 213 2.13 -2.67 8.89
CA VAL A 213 3.36 -2.68 8.07
C VAL A 213 3.14 -1.88 6.78
N SER A 214 2.05 -2.14 6.05
CA SER A 214 1.75 -1.38 4.84
C SER A 214 1.39 0.09 5.13
N ALA A 215 0.69 0.38 6.23
CA ALA A 215 0.40 1.76 6.62
C ALA A 215 1.69 2.55 6.85
N TRP A 216 2.57 2.06 7.72
CA TRP A 216 3.78 2.77 8.16
C TRP A 216 4.87 2.82 7.08
N ALA A 217 5.00 1.78 6.26
CA ALA A 217 5.81 1.87 5.05
C ALA A 217 5.28 2.97 4.11
N GLY A 218 3.96 3.13 4.03
CA GLY A 218 3.31 4.22 3.33
C GLY A 218 3.57 5.61 3.94
N TRP A 219 3.58 5.72 5.28
CA TRP A 219 3.98 6.95 5.97
C TRP A 219 5.39 7.35 5.58
N TYR A 220 6.35 6.44 5.72
CA TYR A 220 7.75 6.69 5.38
C TYR A 220 7.91 7.15 3.92
N ARG A 221 7.26 6.45 2.98
CA ARG A 221 7.37 6.74 1.54
C ARG A 221 6.73 8.07 1.11
N ASN A 222 5.72 8.54 1.83
CA ASN A 222 4.99 9.76 1.45
C ASN A 222 5.35 10.95 2.34
N TRP A 223 6.24 10.76 3.33
CA TRP A 223 6.68 11.82 4.22
C TRP A 223 7.44 12.91 3.45
N PRO A 224 7.08 14.19 3.61
CA PRO A 224 7.81 15.28 2.97
C PRO A 224 9.29 15.31 3.43
N SER A 225 10.19 15.23 2.44
CA SER A 225 11.64 15.39 2.64
C SER A 225 11.96 16.81 3.07
#